data_AF-A0A5M9ZHE1-F1
#
_entry.id   AF-A0A5M9ZHE1-F1
#
_cell.length_a   1.000
_cell.length_b   1.000
_cell.length_c   1.000
_cell.angle_alpha   90.00
_cell.angle_beta   90.00
_cell.angle_gamma   90.00
#
_symmetry.space_group_name_H-M   'P 1'
#
loop_
_entity.id
_entity.type
_entity.pdbx_description
1 polymer ?
#
loop_
_entity_poly.entity_id
_entity_poly.type
_entity_poly.pdbx_seq_one_letter_code
_entity_poly.pdbx_strand_id
1 'polypeptide(L)'
;MAGRTDAFLDTNVLFGSPSFDMLLTLGMREYGLYHPLWSEYVFDELGEHVPDRIARTLGGRNDGGAIWAETAARARRLTAHRLAAMRRAFPDSMVDVPPEVVAEYPDSLTGDPDDKPIAVGAIVGRADVLVTNNRKDFDIDRIAEYRPMRLMDASGFMNLLMREDRTAFYGALGDMLSSHKRHPTNLRELVKDLESNPDLRRIGHLIEEDVAMRYERARLAVFGRTATHRRGVQERDRLGRFGHVVGGCDSADDIEPPYPAPTGEMWGPDGNGPALA
;
A
#
# COMPACT_ATOMS: atom_id res chain seq x y z
N MET A 1 -14.68 20.13 -2.93
CA MET A 1 -13.88 19.07 -3.54
C MET A 1 -12.46 19.31 -3.09
N ALA A 2 -11.98 18.63 -2.04
CA ALA A 2 -10.54 18.67 -1.77
C ALA A 2 -9.84 18.03 -2.99
N GLY A 3 -8.84 18.71 -3.55
CA GLY A 3 -8.10 18.19 -4.69
C GLY A 3 -7.41 16.87 -4.33
N ARG A 4 -7.17 16.03 -5.34
CA ARG A 4 -6.30 14.85 -5.23
C ARG A 4 -4.91 15.30 -4.78
N THR A 5 -4.35 14.71 -3.72
CA THR A 5 -3.03 15.06 -3.17
C THR A 5 -1.94 14.77 -4.20
N ASP A 6 -1.12 15.76 -4.56
CA ASP A 6 0.09 15.57 -5.36
C ASP A 6 1.26 15.19 -4.45
N ALA A 7 1.88 14.02 -4.65
CA ALA A 7 2.95 13.52 -3.79
C ALA A 7 4.23 13.24 -4.58
N PHE A 8 5.30 13.97 -4.29
CA PHE A 8 6.62 13.68 -4.84
C PHE A 8 7.23 12.49 -4.10
N LEU A 9 7.58 11.44 -4.84
CA LEU A 9 8.13 10.21 -4.29
C LEU A 9 9.65 10.23 -4.44
N ASP A 10 10.34 10.20 -3.31
CA ASP A 10 11.79 9.99 -3.24
C ASP A 10 12.16 8.61 -3.82
N THR A 11 13.33 8.52 -4.44
CA THR A 11 13.93 7.25 -4.88
C THR A 11 13.95 6.21 -3.75
N ASN A 12 14.25 6.62 -2.51
CA ASN A 12 14.39 5.68 -1.39
C ASN A 12 13.09 4.92 -1.07
N VAL A 13 11.91 5.53 -1.26
CA VAL A 13 10.62 4.88 -1.02
C VAL A 13 10.21 4.00 -2.19
N LEU A 14 10.74 4.29 -3.39
CA LEU A 14 10.56 3.48 -4.59
C LEU A 14 11.59 2.35 -4.71
N PHE A 15 12.66 2.34 -3.92
CA PHE A 15 13.76 1.40 -4.11
C PHE A 15 13.37 -0.09 -3.98
N GLY A 16 12.23 -0.42 -3.36
CA GLY A 16 11.86 -1.79 -3.03
C GLY A 16 10.39 -2.16 -2.99
N SER A 17 10.11 -3.45 -3.17
CA SER A 17 8.88 -4.08 -2.67
C SER A 17 9.02 -4.33 -1.17
N PRO A 18 7.98 -4.10 -0.34
CA PRO A 18 6.58 -3.80 -0.71
C PRO A 18 6.20 -2.31 -0.87
N SER A 19 7.04 -1.35 -0.46
CA SER A 19 6.69 0.09 -0.54
C SER A 19 6.38 0.58 -1.95
N PHE A 20 7.23 0.24 -2.91
CA PHE A 20 7.08 0.59 -4.33
C PHE A 20 5.73 0.16 -4.89
N ASP A 21 5.36 -1.08 -4.63
CA ASP A 21 4.18 -1.71 -5.20
C ASP A 21 2.91 -1.11 -4.61
N MET A 22 2.87 -0.92 -3.30
CA MET A 22 1.77 -0.24 -2.62
C MET A 22 1.65 1.23 -3.05
N LEU A 23 2.75 2.00 -3.05
CA LEU A 23 2.70 3.42 -3.42
C LEU A 23 2.17 3.57 -4.85
N LEU A 24 2.72 2.84 -5.82
CA LEU A 24 2.25 2.95 -7.19
C LEU A 24 0.80 2.47 -7.35
N THR A 25 0.42 1.34 -6.74
CA THR A 25 -0.96 0.86 -6.81
C THR A 25 -1.94 1.89 -6.24
N LEU A 26 -1.65 2.42 -5.05
CA LEU A 26 -2.49 3.45 -4.43
C LEU A 26 -2.53 4.75 -5.26
N GLY A 27 -1.51 5.02 -6.07
CA GLY A 27 -1.44 6.18 -6.96
C GLY A 27 -2.22 6.01 -8.25
N MET A 28 -2.70 4.80 -8.57
CA MET A 28 -3.45 4.55 -9.80
C MET A 28 -4.71 5.42 -9.84
N ARG A 29 -4.93 6.05 -11.01
CA ARG A 29 -6.00 7.02 -11.22
C ARG A 29 -7.40 6.46 -10.89
N GLU A 30 -7.61 5.16 -11.06
CA GLU A 30 -8.87 4.49 -10.77
C GLU A 30 -9.28 4.51 -9.30
N TYR A 31 -8.33 4.53 -8.36
CA TYR A 31 -8.62 4.65 -6.93
C TYR A 31 -8.74 6.09 -6.47
N GLY A 32 -8.13 7.04 -7.19
CA GLY A 32 -8.26 8.47 -6.93
C GLY A 32 -7.67 8.95 -5.59
N LEU A 33 -6.85 8.14 -4.92
CA LEU A 33 -6.28 8.44 -3.60
C LEU A 33 -5.26 9.58 -3.65
N TYR A 34 -4.34 9.54 -4.61
CA TYR A 34 -3.33 10.58 -4.79
C TYR A 34 -2.76 10.54 -6.21
N HIS A 35 -1.91 11.52 -6.54
CA HIS A 35 -1.17 11.58 -7.78
C HIS A 35 0.33 11.52 -7.46
N PRO A 36 1.05 10.49 -7.93
CA PRO A 36 2.48 10.44 -7.70
C PRO A 36 3.19 11.43 -8.64
N LEU A 37 4.30 11.98 -8.17
CA LEU A 37 5.21 12.83 -8.91
C LEU A 37 6.65 12.33 -8.73
N TRP A 38 7.47 12.48 -9.76
CA TRP A 38 8.91 12.20 -9.74
C TRP A 38 9.59 12.97 -10.86
N SER A 39 10.91 13.16 -10.79
CA SER A 39 11.72 13.75 -11.86
C SER A 39 12.54 12.67 -12.58
N GLU A 40 13.21 13.05 -13.68
CA GLU A 40 14.15 12.16 -14.37
C GLU A 40 15.31 11.72 -13.45
N TYR A 41 15.73 12.58 -12.51
CA TYR A 41 16.74 12.23 -11.51
C TYR A 41 16.34 10.98 -10.70
N VAL A 42 15.09 10.90 -10.23
CA VAL A 42 14.57 9.71 -9.52
C VAL A 42 14.68 8.46 -10.40
N PHE A 43 14.42 8.60 -11.71
CA PHE A 43 14.48 7.49 -12.65
C PHE A 43 15.93 7.04 -12.92
N ASP A 44 16.86 7.98 -12.98
CA ASP A 44 18.29 7.72 -13.13
C ASP A 44 18.82 6.98 -11.90
N GLU A 45 18.50 7.44 -10.68
CA GLU A 45 18.89 6.75 -9.44
C GLU A 45 18.29 5.35 -9.33
N LEU A 46 17.00 5.19 -9.67
CA LEU A 46 16.37 3.87 -9.74
C LEU A 46 17.08 2.99 -10.77
N GLY A 47 17.44 3.54 -11.93
CA GLY A 47 18.17 2.87 -13.00
C GLY A 47 19.56 2.39 -12.57
N GLU A 48 20.23 3.16 -11.72
CA GLU A 48 21.57 2.87 -11.21
C GLU A 48 21.53 1.80 -10.10
N HIS A 49 20.66 1.97 -9.09
CA HIS A 49 20.77 1.21 -7.85
C HIS A 49 19.86 -0.04 -7.80
N VAL A 50 18.70 -0.03 -8.46
CA VAL A 50 17.76 -1.18 -8.44
C VAL A 50 18.35 -2.45 -9.06
N PRO A 51 19.16 -2.40 -10.14
CA PRO A 51 19.79 -3.60 -10.70
C PRO A 51 20.63 -4.36 -9.67
N ASP A 52 21.41 -3.67 -8.85
CA ASP A 52 22.26 -4.30 -7.84
C ASP A 52 21.43 -4.99 -6.75
N ARG A 53 20.31 -4.39 -6.35
CA ARG A 53 19.35 -5.03 -5.46
C ARG A 53 18.76 -6.30 -6.07
N ILE A 54 18.24 -6.21 -7.30
CA ILE A 54 17.62 -7.37 -7.97
C ILE A 54 18.66 -8.49 -8.16
N ALA A 55 19.89 -8.16 -8.55
CA ALA A 55 20.95 -9.14 -8.73
C ALA A 55 21.26 -9.90 -7.43
N ARG A 56 21.31 -9.21 -6.28
CA ARG A 56 21.45 -9.83 -4.96
C ARG A 56 20.27 -10.74 -4.61
N THR A 57 19.03 -10.31 -4.86
CA THR A 57 17.83 -11.13 -4.61
C THR A 57 17.78 -12.38 -5.49
N LEU A 58 18.32 -12.31 -6.72
CA LEU A 58 18.44 -13.47 -7.61
C LEU A 58 19.54 -14.47 -7.19
N GLY A 59 20.24 -14.22 -6.08
CA GLY A 59 21.32 -15.08 -5.58
C GLY A 59 22.66 -14.86 -6.27
N GLY A 60 22.82 -13.75 -7.01
CA GLY A 60 24.08 -13.40 -7.64
C GLY A 60 25.18 -13.18 -6.60
N ARG A 61 26.31 -13.90 -6.75
CA ARG A 61 27.56 -13.59 -6.04
C ARG A 61 28.37 -12.67 -6.96
N ASN A 62 28.82 -11.53 -6.44
CA ASN A 62 29.67 -10.62 -7.19
C ASN A 62 31.10 -11.17 -7.22
N ASP A 63 31.32 -12.22 -8.01
CA ASP A 63 32.61 -12.90 -8.20
C ASP A 63 33.29 -12.51 -9.53
N GLY A 64 32.68 -11.59 -10.28
CA GLY A 64 33.16 -11.17 -11.60
C GLY A 64 33.03 -12.23 -12.70
N GLY A 65 32.36 -13.37 -12.42
CA GLY A 65 32.19 -14.47 -13.36
C GLY A 65 31.06 -14.28 -14.37
N ALA A 66 30.96 -15.21 -15.33
CA ALA A 66 29.93 -15.18 -16.36
C ALA A 66 28.49 -15.23 -15.80
N ILE A 67 28.28 -15.97 -14.70
CA ILE A 67 26.98 -16.06 -13.99
C ILE A 67 26.59 -14.70 -13.42
N TRP A 68 27.56 -13.97 -12.84
CA TRP A 68 27.33 -12.61 -12.35
C TRP A 68 26.97 -11.66 -13.49
N ALA A 69 27.71 -11.70 -14.60
CA ALA A 69 27.43 -10.87 -15.77
C ALA A 69 26.01 -11.08 -16.32
N GLU A 70 25.56 -12.34 -16.42
CA GLU A 70 24.20 -12.67 -16.87
C GLU A 70 23.14 -12.19 -15.85
N THR A 71 23.38 -12.39 -14.56
CA THR A 71 22.49 -11.94 -13.48
C THR A 71 22.33 -10.43 -13.49
N ALA A 72 23.43 -9.69 -13.61
CA ALA A 72 23.44 -8.23 -13.70
C ALA A 72 22.70 -7.74 -14.96
N ALA A 73 22.91 -8.38 -16.10
CA ALA A 73 22.18 -8.05 -17.33
C ALA A 73 20.67 -8.31 -17.20
N ARG A 74 20.27 -9.41 -16.56
CA ARG A 74 18.87 -9.70 -16.23
C ARG A 74 18.29 -8.65 -15.29
N ALA A 75 19.02 -8.24 -14.26
CA ALA A 75 18.58 -7.23 -13.31
C ALA A 75 18.36 -5.86 -13.97
N ARG A 76 19.27 -5.44 -14.86
CA ARG A 76 19.10 -4.22 -15.67
C ARG A 76 17.87 -4.27 -16.56
N ARG A 77 17.61 -5.40 -17.23
CA ARG A 77 16.40 -5.59 -18.05
C ARG A 77 15.11 -5.49 -17.22
N LEU A 78 15.07 -6.10 -16.04
CA LEU A 78 13.93 -6.01 -15.13
C LEU A 78 13.70 -4.57 -14.64
N THR A 79 14.78 -3.85 -14.34
CA THR A 79 14.72 -2.44 -13.95
C THR A 79 14.19 -1.57 -15.09
N ALA A 80 14.72 -1.72 -16.30
CA ALA A 80 14.23 -0.99 -17.48
C ALA A 80 12.75 -1.28 -17.76
N HIS A 81 12.31 -2.54 -17.61
CA HIS A 81 10.90 -2.90 -17.75
C HIS A 81 10.03 -2.20 -16.70
N ARG A 82 10.49 -2.15 -15.45
CA ARG A 82 9.82 -1.45 -14.35
C ARG A 82 9.69 0.05 -14.64
N LEU A 83 10.76 0.73 -15.03
CA LEU A 83 10.72 2.16 -15.37
C LEU A 83 9.77 2.43 -16.54
N ALA A 84 9.79 1.59 -17.57
CA ALA A 84 8.86 1.70 -18.70
C ALA A 84 7.40 1.50 -18.29
N ALA A 85 7.13 0.57 -17.36
CA ALA A 85 5.80 0.35 -16.80
C ALA A 85 5.32 1.59 -16.01
N MET A 86 6.20 2.20 -15.22
CA MET A 86 5.90 3.44 -14.49
C MET A 86 5.52 4.57 -15.45
N ARG A 87 6.33 4.85 -16.49
CA ARG A 87 6.00 5.89 -17.49
C ARG A 87 4.65 5.65 -18.17
N ARG A 88 4.33 4.40 -18.45
CA ARG A 88 3.08 4.03 -19.12
C ARG A 88 1.86 4.18 -18.19
N ALA A 89 1.99 3.76 -16.94
CA ALA A 89 0.91 3.83 -15.96
C ALA A 89 0.63 5.28 -15.52
N PHE A 90 1.66 6.13 -15.53
CA PHE A 90 1.64 7.48 -14.97
C PHE A 90 2.23 8.51 -15.95
N PRO A 91 1.53 8.77 -17.09
CA PRO A 91 2.05 9.66 -18.14
C PRO A 91 2.15 11.13 -17.70
N ASP A 92 1.44 11.53 -16.64
CA ASP A 92 1.35 12.88 -16.09
C ASP A 92 2.19 13.10 -14.80
N SER A 93 2.95 12.09 -14.37
CA SER A 93 3.72 12.14 -13.11
C SER A 93 5.15 12.67 -13.24
N MET A 94 5.68 12.79 -14.47
CA MET A 94 7.05 13.27 -14.67
C MET A 94 7.11 14.79 -14.53
N VAL A 95 7.93 15.26 -13.59
CA VAL A 95 8.24 16.67 -13.37
C VAL A 95 9.54 16.99 -14.11
N ASP A 96 9.47 17.97 -15.02
CA ASP A 96 10.64 18.46 -15.76
C ASP A 96 11.50 19.34 -14.85
N VAL A 97 12.61 18.79 -14.36
CA VAL A 97 13.57 19.47 -13.47
C VAL A 97 14.98 19.23 -14.00
N PRO A 98 15.41 19.98 -15.03
CA PRO A 98 16.75 19.84 -15.58
C PRO A 98 17.81 20.38 -14.60
N PRO A 99 19.09 19.96 -14.72
CA PRO A 99 20.16 20.34 -13.78
C PRO A 99 20.33 21.85 -13.58
N GLU A 100 20.04 22.65 -14.61
CA GLU A 100 20.10 24.11 -14.54
C GLU A 100 19.08 24.67 -13.54
N VAL A 101 17.87 24.10 -13.49
CA VAL A 101 16.84 24.47 -12.52
C VAL A 101 17.26 24.05 -11.12
N VAL A 102 17.88 22.87 -10.96
CA VAL A 102 18.42 22.41 -9.67
C VAL A 102 19.49 23.36 -9.14
N ALA A 103 20.32 23.93 -10.02
CA ALA A 103 21.38 24.85 -9.66
C ALA A 103 20.89 26.22 -9.14
N GLU A 104 19.63 26.59 -9.41
CA GLU A 104 19.03 27.84 -8.90
C GLU A 104 18.69 27.78 -7.41
N TYR A 105 18.62 26.59 -6.82
CA TYR A 105 18.26 26.39 -5.42
C TYR A 105 19.49 26.13 -4.54
N PRO A 106 19.48 26.58 -3.28
CA PRO A 106 20.62 26.41 -2.38
C PRO A 106 20.76 24.96 -1.91
N ASP A 107 22.01 24.53 -1.69
CA ASP A 107 22.30 23.20 -1.11
C ASP A 107 21.73 23.04 0.30
N SER A 108 21.46 24.13 1.01
CA SER A 108 20.86 24.11 2.35
C SER A 108 19.40 23.66 2.40
N LEU A 109 18.79 23.30 1.26
CA LEU A 109 17.48 22.63 1.26
C LEU A 109 17.57 21.22 1.87
N THR A 110 18.75 20.61 1.81
CA THR A 110 19.01 19.26 2.27
C THR A 110 20.28 19.21 3.13
N GLY A 111 20.37 18.19 3.99
CA GLY A 111 21.58 17.88 4.74
C GLY A 111 22.64 17.19 3.87
N ASP A 112 22.19 16.45 2.85
CA ASP A 112 23.02 15.84 1.82
C ASP A 112 22.80 16.57 0.48
N PRO A 113 23.83 17.17 -0.14
CA PRO A 113 23.71 17.83 -1.44
C PRO A 113 23.20 16.92 -2.57
N ASP A 114 23.40 15.60 -2.47
CA ASP A 114 22.93 14.64 -3.47
C ASP A 114 21.38 14.52 -3.43
N ASP A 115 20.73 14.83 -2.31
CA ASP A 115 19.26 14.83 -2.18
C ASP A 115 18.62 16.12 -2.72
N LYS A 116 19.40 17.15 -3.05
CA LYS A 116 18.87 18.44 -3.53
C LYS A 116 17.92 18.31 -4.74
N PRO A 117 18.22 17.50 -5.78
CA PRO A 117 17.32 17.32 -6.91
C PRO A 117 15.94 16.78 -6.52
N ILE A 118 15.84 15.99 -5.44
CA ILE A 118 14.57 15.49 -4.89
C ILE A 118 13.75 16.64 -4.30
N ALA A 119 14.38 17.48 -3.48
CA ALA A 119 13.73 18.65 -2.89
C ALA A 119 13.25 19.65 -3.96
N VAL A 120 14.11 19.95 -4.94
CA VAL A 120 13.75 20.82 -6.08
C VAL A 120 12.63 20.19 -6.91
N GLY A 121 12.70 18.88 -7.14
CA GLY A 121 11.64 18.08 -7.75
C GLY A 121 10.26 18.32 -7.12
N ALA A 122 10.18 18.22 -5.79
CA ALA A 122 8.96 18.44 -5.04
C ALA A 122 8.45 19.89 -5.13
N ILE A 123 9.35 20.87 -5.08
CA ILE A 123 9.01 22.30 -5.19
C ILE A 123 8.46 22.61 -6.59
N VAL A 124 9.19 22.27 -7.65
CA VAL A 124 8.83 22.54 -9.05
C VAL A 124 7.58 21.78 -9.46
N GLY A 125 7.49 20.52 -9.04
CA GLY A 125 6.32 19.65 -9.25
C GLY A 125 5.08 20.08 -8.50
N ARG A 126 5.18 21.12 -7.66
CA ARG A 126 4.08 21.62 -6.84
C ARG A 126 3.49 20.54 -5.94
N ALA A 127 4.33 19.68 -5.38
CA ALA A 127 3.86 18.64 -4.48
C ALA A 127 3.21 19.22 -3.22
N ASP A 128 2.16 18.55 -2.75
CA ASP A 128 1.55 18.78 -1.43
C ASP A 128 2.31 17.99 -0.35
N VAL A 129 2.96 16.89 -0.74
CA VAL A 129 3.72 16.00 0.13
C VAL A 129 5.01 15.56 -0.56
N LEU A 130 6.14 15.67 0.13
CA LEU A 130 7.36 14.93 -0.19
C LEU A 130 7.38 13.65 0.65
N VAL A 131 7.42 12.50 -0.01
CA VAL A 131 7.41 11.18 0.62
C VAL A 131 8.82 10.59 0.58
N THR A 132 9.46 10.50 1.75
CA THR A 132 10.82 10.00 1.94
C THR A 132 10.99 9.30 3.28
N ASN A 133 11.73 8.19 3.33
CA ASN A 133 12.08 7.55 4.61
C ASN A 133 13.27 8.25 5.32
N ASN A 134 14.00 9.11 4.61
CA ASN A 134 15.17 9.85 5.10
C ASN A 134 14.82 11.30 5.50
N ARG A 135 13.69 11.51 6.19
CA ARG A 135 13.16 12.86 6.48
C ARG A 135 14.13 13.82 7.14
N LYS A 136 15.10 13.32 7.91
CA LYS A 136 16.12 14.13 8.59
C LYS A 136 17.06 14.86 7.60
N ASP A 137 17.14 14.38 6.36
CA ASP A 137 18.04 14.90 5.33
C ASP A 137 17.38 16.06 4.54
N PHE A 138 16.10 16.38 4.82
CA PHE A 138 15.37 17.47 4.20
C PHE A 138 15.03 18.56 5.22
N ASP A 139 15.44 19.80 4.96
CA ASP A 139 15.09 20.96 5.78
C ASP A 139 13.71 21.49 5.32
N ILE A 140 12.65 20.98 5.96
CA ILE A 140 11.28 21.31 5.57
C ILE A 140 10.94 22.78 5.77
N ASP A 141 11.57 23.47 6.73
CA ASP A 141 11.35 24.89 6.97
C ASP A 141 11.95 25.72 5.82
N ARG A 142 13.14 25.35 5.36
CA ARG A 142 13.77 25.96 4.16
C ARG A 142 13.01 25.67 2.89
N ILE A 143 12.56 24.43 2.69
CA ILE A 143 11.73 24.05 1.55
C ILE A 143 10.42 24.86 1.55
N ALA A 144 9.81 25.07 2.73
CA ALA A 144 8.57 25.82 2.88
C ALA A 144 8.69 27.30 2.51
N GLU A 145 9.91 27.89 2.53
CA GLU A 145 10.15 29.25 2.02
C GLU A 145 9.82 29.37 0.52
N TYR A 146 10.01 28.29 -0.25
CA TYR A 146 9.69 28.22 -1.69
C TYR A 146 8.29 27.68 -1.92
N ARG A 147 7.92 26.61 -1.21
CA ARG A 147 6.61 25.97 -1.31
C ARG A 147 6.23 25.26 -0.01
N PRO A 148 5.13 25.65 0.65
CA PRO A 148 4.58 24.87 1.75
C PRO A 148 4.18 23.47 1.29
N MET A 149 4.76 22.45 1.92
CA MET A 149 4.41 21.04 1.69
C MET A 149 4.64 20.23 2.97
N ARG A 150 4.07 19.03 3.03
CA ARG A 150 4.31 18.09 4.14
C ARG A 150 5.50 17.19 3.82
N LEU A 151 6.28 16.84 4.84
CA LEU A 151 7.31 15.81 4.76
C LEU A 151 6.85 14.55 5.49
N MET A 152 6.72 13.43 4.78
CA MET A 152 6.16 12.19 5.33
C MET A 152 7.03 10.98 4.97
N ASP A 153 7.13 10.01 5.88
CA ASP A 153 7.65 8.68 5.53
C ASP A 153 6.58 7.85 4.80
N ALA A 154 7.00 6.77 4.15
CA ALA A 154 6.10 5.92 3.36
C ALA A 154 4.92 5.39 4.21
N SER A 155 5.21 4.88 5.41
CA SER A 155 4.18 4.41 6.36
C SER A 155 3.17 5.50 6.71
N GLY A 156 3.67 6.70 7.04
CA GLY A 156 2.85 7.84 7.43
C GLY A 156 1.96 8.31 6.30
N PHE A 157 2.50 8.35 5.08
CA PHE A 157 1.74 8.72 3.89
C PHE A 157 0.66 7.68 3.55
N MET A 158 0.98 6.38 3.54
CA MET A 158 -0.03 5.34 3.31
C MET A 158 -1.14 5.35 4.38
N ASN A 159 -0.80 5.61 5.64
CA ASN A 159 -1.79 5.74 6.70
C ASN A 159 -2.70 6.96 6.48
N LEU A 160 -2.16 8.08 5.97
CA LEU A 160 -2.99 9.22 5.58
C LEU A 160 -4.01 8.79 4.52
N LEU A 161 -3.57 8.13 3.45
CA LEU A 161 -4.44 7.65 2.36
C LEU A 161 -5.52 6.67 2.88
N MET A 162 -5.12 5.72 3.74
CA MET A 162 -6.04 4.78 4.37
C MET A 162 -7.11 5.49 5.21
N ARG A 163 -6.76 6.58 5.91
CA ARG A 163 -7.70 7.35 6.73
C ARG A 163 -8.61 8.24 5.89
N GLU A 164 -8.13 8.72 4.75
CA GLU A 164 -8.89 9.54 3.81
C GLU A 164 -9.97 8.70 3.12
N ASP A 165 -9.62 7.54 2.57
CA ASP A 165 -10.58 6.61 1.97
C ASP A 165 -10.15 5.15 2.16
N ARG A 166 -10.73 4.50 3.19
CA ARG A 166 -10.47 3.08 3.48
C ARG A 166 -10.94 2.16 2.36
N THR A 167 -12.06 2.49 1.72
CA THR A 167 -12.66 1.62 0.70
C THR A 167 -11.76 1.60 -0.53
N ALA A 168 -11.33 2.76 -1.01
CA ALA A 168 -10.39 2.86 -2.12
C ALA A 168 -9.02 2.25 -1.76
N PHE A 169 -8.52 2.49 -0.54
CA PHE A 169 -7.25 1.92 -0.07
C PHE A 169 -7.26 0.38 -0.10
N TYR A 170 -8.26 -0.25 0.49
CA TYR A 170 -8.34 -1.72 0.50
C TYR A 170 -8.74 -2.31 -0.85
N GLY A 171 -9.53 -1.60 -1.67
CA GLY A 171 -9.80 -1.98 -3.05
C GLY A 171 -8.50 -2.08 -3.85
N ALA A 172 -7.64 -1.07 -3.74
CA ALA A 172 -6.32 -1.06 -4.37
C ALA A 172 -5.43 -2.23 -3.92
N LEU A 173 -5.35 -2.48 -2.61
CA LEU A 173 -4.57 -3.61 -2.10
C LEU A 173 -5.14 -4.96 -2.55
N GLY A 174 -6.47 -5.09 -2.63
CA GLY A 174 -7.13 -6.30 -3.13
C GLY A 174 -6.76 -6.60 -4.58
N ASP A 175 -6.86 -5.61 -5.46
CA ASP A 175 -6.51 -5.75 -6.87
C ASP A 175 -5.02 -6.06 -7.06
N MET A 176 -4.15 -5.33 -6.35
CA MET A 176 -2.70 -5.56 -6.33
C MET A 176 -2.39 -7.02 -5.99
N LEU A 177 -2.90 -7.50 -4.86
CA LEU A 177 -2.64 -8.86 -4.37
C LEU A 177 -3.26 -9.94 -5.27
N SER A 178 -4.42 -9.67 -5.88
CA SER A 178 -5.05 -10.60 -6.83
C SER A 178 -4.22 -10.79 -8.11
N SER A 179 -3.44 -9.78 -8.49
CA SER A 179 -2.56 -9.83 -9.66
C SER A 179 -1.27 -10.60 -9.40
N HIS A 180 -0.91 -10.80 -8.13
CA HIS A 180 0.31 -11.47 -7.73
C HIS A 180 0.23 -12.98 -7.97
N LYS A 181 1.23 -13.51 -8.68
CA LYS A 181 1.39 -14.96 -8.88
C LYS A 181 2.24 -15.62 -7.80
N ARG A 182 2.82 -14.84 -6.90
CA ARG A 182 3.74 -15.24 -5.84
C ARG A 182 3.54 -14.33 -4.63
N HIS A 183 3.99 -14.79 -3.48
CA HIS A 183 3.97 -14.03 -2.22
C HIS A 183 4.35 -12.55 -2.39
N PRO A 184 3.63 -11.62 -1.72
CA PRO A 184 2.39 -11.84 -0.96
C PRO A 184 1.18 -11.93 -1.89
N THR A 185 0.27 -12.89 -1.68
CA THR A 185 -0.96 -13.05 -2.48
C THR A 185 -2.25 -12.76 -1.70
N ASN A 186 -2.13 -12.38 -0.43
CA ASN A 186 -3.24 -11.99 0.44
C ASN A 186 -2.78 -10.95 1.48
N LEU A 187 -3.74 -10.32 2.14
CA LEU A 187 -3.46 -9.20 3.06
C LEU A 187 -2.63 -9.63 4.27
N ARG A 188 -2.86 -10.84 4.81
CA ARG A 188 -2.09 -11.39 5.93
C ARG A 188 -0.60 -11.55 5.58
N GLU A 189 -0.30 -12.05 4.39
CA GLU A 189 1.08 -12.15 3.89
C GLU A 189 1.70 -10.78 3.66
N LEU A 190 0.94 -9.85 3.07
CA LEU A 190 1.41 -8.47 2.87
C LEU A 190 1.77 -7.81 4.21
N VAL A 191 0.92 -7.93 5.24
CA VAL A 191 1.18 -7.39 6.58
C VAL A 191 2.48 -7.95 7.16
N LYS A 192 2.71 -9.26 7.06
CA LYS A 192 3.97 -9.87 7.52
C LYS A 192 5.19 -9.29 6.81
N ASP A 193 5.12 -9.10 5.49
CA ASP A 193 6.19 -8.48 4.72
C ASP A 193 6.42 -7.02 5.16
N LEU A 194 5.35 -6.25 5.36
CA LEU A 194 5.42 -4.87 5.83
C LEU A 194 6.07 -4.76 7.21
N GLU A 195 5.72 -5.63 8.14
CA GLU A 195 6.25 -5.64 9.51
C GLU A 195 7.74 -5.99 9.60
N SER A 196 8.22 -6.80 8.64
CA SER A 196 9.63 -7.14 8.51
C SER A 196 10.50 -5.94 8.10
N ASN A 197 9.89 -4.93 7.46
CA ASN A 197 10.57 -3.71 7.02
C ASN A 197 10.37 -2.57 8.05
N PRO A 198 11.42 -2.03 8.67
CA PRO A 198 11.30 -0.94 9.64
C PRO A 198 10.51 0.28 9.15
N ASP A 199 10.66 0.65 7.88
CA ASP A 199 10.00 1.84 7.30
C ASP A 199 8.51 1.62 7.05
N LEU A 200 8.06 0.36 6.97
CA LEU A 200 6.70 -0.04 6.64
C LEU A 200 5.97 -0.74 7.79
N ARG A 201 6.68 -1.07 8.86
CA ARG A 201 6.12 -1.77 10.01
C ARG A 201 4.91 -1.07 10.60
N ARG A 202 4.95 0.26 10.65
CA ARG A 202 3.85 1.06 11.18
C ARG A 202 2.58 0.89 10.35
N ILE A 203 2.66 0.95 9.02
CA ILE A 203 1.48 0.73 8.18
C ILE A 203 1.00 -0.72 8.24
N GLY A 204 1.90 -1.70 8.35
CA GLY A 204 1.56 -3.11 8.58
C GLY A 204 0.67 -3.31 9.82
N HIS A 205 1.11 -2.82 10.98
CA HIS A 205 0.32 -2.89 12.22
C HIS A 205 -1.04 -2.18 12.09
N LEU A 206 -1.08 -1.01 11.45
CA LEU A 206 -2.33 -0.25 11.29
C LEU A 206 -3.34 -0.97 10.40
N ILE A 207 -2.86 -1.67 9.36
CA ILE A 207 -3.71 -2.53 8.53
C ILE A 207 -4.24 -3.71 9.34
N GLU A 208 -3.39 -4.39 10.13
CA GLU A 208 -3.80 -5.50 10.99
C GLU A 208 -4.84 -5.05 12.03
N GLU A 209 -4.62 -3.93 12.71
CA GLU A 209 -5.54 -3.35 13.68
C GLU A 209 -6.91 -3.02 13.03
N ASP A 210 -6.92 -2.42 11.85
CA ASP A 210 -8.17 -2.09 11.14
C ASP A 210 -8.92 -3.36 10.71
N VAL A 211 -8.22 -4.39 10.21
CA VAL A 211 -8.81 -5.71 9.92
C VAL A 211 -9.41 -6.33 11.19
N ALA A 212 -8.69 -6.31 12.32
CA ALA A 212 -9.18 -6.85 13.59
C ALA A 212 -10.43 -6.11 14.09
N MET A 213 -10.44 -4.78 14.01
CA MET A 213 -11.61 -3.97 14.38
C MET A 213 -12.82 -4.27 13.49
N ARG A 214 -12.61 -4.41 12.17
CA ARG A 214 -13.67 -4.78 11.22
C ARG A 214 -14.21 -6.18 11.52
N TYR A 215 -13.34 -7.13 11.81
CA TYR A 215 -13.71 -8.49 12.19
C TYR A 215 -14.59 -8.50 13.45
N GLU A 216 -14.17 -7.79 14.50
CA GLU A 216 -14.94 -7.70 15.74
C GLU A 216 -16.30 -7.03 15.54
N ARG A 217 -16.35 -5.95 14.74
CA ARG A 217 -17.60 -5.29 14.39
C ARG A 217 -18.55 -6.22 13.64
N ALA A 218 -18.05 -6.97 12.65
CA ALA A 218 -18.84 -7.94 11.89
C ALA A 218 -19.33 -9.08 12.80
N ARG A 219 -18.45 -9.62 13.65
CA ARG A 219 -18.75 -10.64 14.65
C ARG A 219 -19.91 -10.20 15.55
N LEU A 220 -19.80 -9.02 16.16
CA LEU A 220 -20.84 -8.47 17.03
C LEU A 220 -22.15 -8.21 16.28
N ALA A 221 -22.11 -7.78 15.01
CA ALA A 221 -23.31 -7.58 14.20
C ALA A 221 -24.06 -8.89 13.89
N VAL A 222 -23.37 -10.02 13.77
CA VAL A 222 -23.99 -11.36 13.59
C VAL A 222 -24.58 -11.87 14.91
N PHE A 223 -23.85 -11.75 16.02
CA PHE A 223 -24.33 -12.19 17.34
C PHE A 223 -25.41 -11.28 17.94
N GLY A 224 -25.38 -9.98 17.64
CA GLY A 224 -26.44 -9.04 18.02
C GLY A 224 -27.77 -9.33 17.33
N ARG A 225 -27.74 -9.78 16.06
CA ARG A 225 -28.93 -10.18 15.31
C ARG A 225 -29.54 -11.49 15.81
N THR A 226 -28.72 -12.44 16.25
CA THR A 226 -29.21 -13.71 16.84
C THR A 226 -29.80 -13.53 18.24
N ALA A 227 -29.35 -12.53 19.02
CA ALA A 227 -29.95 -12.17 20.30
C ALA A 227 -31.39 -11.60 20.15
N THR A 228 -31.69 -10.92 19.05
CA THR A 228 -33.04 -10.39 18.77
C THR A 228 -34.03 -11.43 18.22
N HIS A 229 -33.57 -12.60 17.76
CA HIS A 229 -34.44 -13.64 17.20
C HIS A 229 -34.65 -14.88 18.09
N ARG A 230 -34.29 -14.80 19.39
CA ARG A 230 -34.61 -15.85 20.38
C ARG A 230 -35.18 -15.28 21.68
N ARG A 231 -36.29 -14.57 21.58
CA ARG A 231 -37.40 -14.64 22.56
C ARG A 231 -38.75 -14.53 21.86
N GLY A 232 -38.95 -15.30 20.79
CA GLY A 232 -40.30 -15.66 20.39
C GLY A 232 -40.87 -16.56 21.47
N VAL A 233 -41.89 -16.10 22.18
CA VAL A 233 -42.70 -16.96 23.05
C VAL A 233 -43.16 -18.14 22.21
N GLN A 234 -42.82 -19.36 22.64
CA GLN A 234 -43.22 -20.59 21.97
C GLN A 234 -44.76 -20.61 21.94
N GLU A 235 -45.37 -20.53 20.76
CA GLU A 235 -46.83 -20.60 20.66
C GLU A 235 -47.31 -21.96 21.16
N ARG A 236 -48.29 -21.92 22.06
CA ARG A 236 -48.95 -23.11 22.60
C ARG A 236 -50.11 -23.46 21.68
N ASP A 237 -50.33 -24.75 21.48
CA ASP A 237 -51.58 -25.18 20.84
C ASP A 237 -52.81 -24.78 21.67
N ARG A 238 -54.00 -24.99 21.12
CA ARG A 238 -55.28 -24.67 21.79
C ARG A 238 -55.51 -25.48 23.10
N LEU A 239 -54.61 -26.41 23.43
CA LEU A 239 -54.62 -27.25 24.62
C LEU A 239 -53.42 -26.96 25.56
N GLY A 240 -52.62 -25.92 25.28
CA GLY A 240 -51.56 -25.45 26.15
C GLY A 240 -50.23 -26.22 26.08
N ARG A 241 -50.04 -27.13 25.12
CA ARG A 241 -48.83 -27.97 25.02
C ARG A 241 -47.78 -27.34 24.09
N PHE A 242 -46.52 -27.62 24.35
CA PHE A 242 -45.40 -27.18 23.50
C PHE A 242 -45.37 -28.04 22.23
N GLY A 243 -45.45 -27.40 21.05
CA GLY A 243 -45.38 -28.09 19.76
C GLY A 243 -44.00 -28.74 19.54
N HIS A 244 -43.99 -29.96 19.00
CA HIS A 244 -42.77 -30.69 18.66
C HIS A 244 -42.02 -29.98 17.53
N VAL A 245 -40.69 -29.82 17.66
CA VAL A 245 -39.84 -29.26 16.61
C VAL A 245 -39.78 -30.26 15.46
N VAL A 246 -40.38 -29.92 14.32
CA VAL A 246 -40.19 -30.65 13.06
C VAL A 246 -38.98 -30.03 12.38
N GLY A 247 -37.85 -30.76 12.40
CA GLY A 247 -36.68 -30.41 11.62
C GLY A 247 -36.98 -30.54 10.13
N GLY A 248 -36.90 -29.42 9.41
CA GLY A 248 -36.93 -29.38 7.95
C GLY A 248 -35.55 -28.99 7.44
N CYS A 249 -34.88 -29.95 6.81
CA CYS A 249 -33.76 -29.73 5.93
C CYS A 249 -34.30 -29.16 4.61
N ASP A 250 -33.92 -27.93 4.26
CA ASP A 250 -34.06 -27.40 2.90
C ASP A 250 -32.72 -26.77 2.49
N SER A 251 -32.07 -27.40 1.52
CA SER A 251 -30.98 -26.92 0.64
C SER A 251 -29.99 -25.90 1.22
N ALA A 252 -28.85 -26.39 1.71
CA ALA A 252 -27.67 -25.61 2.08
C ALA A 252 -26.58 -25.68 0.99
N ASP A 253 -26.98 -25.54 -0.27
CA ASP A 253 -26.03 -25.37 -1.39
C ASP A 253 -25.91 -23.85 -1.69
N ASP A 254 -24.66 -23.37 -1.68
CA ASP A 254 -24.17 -22.07 -2.20
C ASP A 254 -24.42 -20.76 -1.42
N ILE A 255 -24.64 -20.82 -0.10
CA ILE A 255 -24.47 -19.61 0.74
C ILE A 255 -23.13 -19.73 1.46
N GLU A 256 -22.11 -19.01 0.99
CA GLU A 256 -20.90 -18.76 1.78
C GLU A 256 -21.32 -18.36 3.20
N PRO A 257 -20.79 -19.01 4.26
CA PRO A 257 -21.23 -18.73 5.61
C PRO A 257 -21.07 -17.23 5.88
N PRO A 258 -22.07 -16.56 6.50
CA PRO A 258 -21.97 -15.13 6.77
C PRO A 258 -20.71 -14.89 7.58
N TYR A 259 -19.76 -14.19 6.97
CA TYR A 259 -18.53 -13.83 7.65
C TYR A 259 -18.90 -12.99 8.89
N PRO A 260 -18.28 -13.25 10.05
CA PRO A 260 -17.21 -14.23 10.26
C PRO A 260 -17.69 -15.66 10.53
N ALA A 261 -17.01 -16.63 9.89
CA ALA A 261 -17.15 -18.06 10.19
C ALA A 261 -16.80 -18.34 11.67
N PRO A 262 -17.41 -19.35 12.32
CA PRO A 262 -17.18 -19.67 13.73
C PRO A 262 -15.76 -20.18 14.05
N THR A 263 -14.85 -20.26 13.07
CA THR A 263 -13.47 -20.70 13.24
C THR A 263 -12.62 -19.73 14.09
N GLY A 264 -13.04 -18.47 14.25
CA GLY A 264 -12.43 -17.54 15.20
C GLY A 264 -11.17 -16.81 14.70
N GLU A 265 -10.72 -17.02 13.46
CA GLU A 265 -9.53 -16.38 12.91
C GLU A 265 -9.86 -15.08 12.14
N MET A 266 -9.28 -13.95 12.56
CA MET A 266 -9.57 -12.61 12.00
C MET A 266 -9.31 -12.46 10.49
N TRP A 267 -8.34 -13.21 9.97
CA TRP A 267 -7.95 -13.21 8.55
C TRP A 267 -8.79 -14.16 7.69
N GLY A 268 -9.45 -15.12 8.34
CA GLY A 268 -10.08 -16.31 7.77
C GLY A 268 -9.32 -17.02 6.65
N PRO A 269 -10.02 -17.84 5.83
CA PRO A 269 -9.37 -18.88 5.02
C PRO A 269 -8.61 -18.35 3.80
N ASP A 270 -9.00 -17.19 3.27
CA ASP A 270 -8.36 -16.55 2.12
C ASP A 270 -7.23 -15.57 2.53
N GLY A 271 -7.11 -15.28 3.82
CA GLY A 271 -6.08 -14.39 4.38
C GLY A 271 -6.37 -12.90 4.20
N ASN A 272 -7.57 -12.50 3.76
CA ASN A 272 -7.91 -11.09 3.51
C ASN A 272 -8.78 -10.47 4.62
N GLY A 273 -9.28 -11.29 5.54
CA GLY A 273 -10.21 -10.86 6.58
C GLY A 273 -11.61 -10.56 6.04
N PRO A 274 -12.45 -9.83 6.79
CA PRO A 274 -13.83 -9.57 6.40
C PRO A 274 -13.93 -8.74 5.11
N ALA A 275 -14.86 -9.12 4.23
CA ALA A 275 -15.15 -8.42 2.98
C ALA A 275 -15.51 -6.94 3.21
N LEU A 276 -15.06 -6.09 2.28
CA LEU A 276 -15.33 -4.65 2.25
C LEU A 276 -16.83 -4.43 2.01
N ALA A 277 -17.56 -4.01 3.05
CA ALA A 277 -18.97 -3.62 2.97
C ALA A 277 -19.21 -2.32 3.73
#